data_AF-A0A173U0Q1-F1
#
_entry.id   AF-A0A173U0Q1-F1
#
_cell.length_a   1.000
_cell.length_b   1.000
_cell.length_c   1.000
_cell.angle_alpha   90.00
_cell.angle_beta   90.00
_cell.angle_gamma   90.00
#
_symmetry.space_group_name_H-M   'P 1'
#
loop_
_entity.id
_entity.type
_entity.pdbx_description
1 polymer ?
#
loop_
_entity_poly.entity_id
_entity_poly.type
_entity_poly.pdbx_seq_one_letter_code
_entity_poly.pdbx_strand_id
1 'polypeptide(L)'
;MNIEELKQAIEEATIGLYDKDELLNLIQEASKELENLEAERDKVKASLESMEEQYELAGDDKKRIKEIADEYGFEYDIKVRHGELMMLCKEYEDGIKSLQQELGDYRNFNKRRCFENIRFLLKEKTDVKIGQIEKEAGVSLGYMSRMEKPGNSSEPSAEFIVTAAKMLGVSLDLLALTDMAVMNPTEKYLATLMEKLNKDTIADKLEWHRDSADSLNRMETDMNGNIEHPLFSMETFYEETEMEYPEEVTRIVFTSHTFDCHTYINGECFRLNMKGDSTLYLMDISKSVHRVNDPNAYAKEIWINTPGVGTQFLTSNRDVSQLSELVEILFDTVKRGSKHPKIKKNIKSVLDAFIDHDDLGEDDNLPFY
;
A
#
# COMPACT_ATOMS: atom_id res chain seq x y z
N MET A 1 1.05 4.46 -21.07
CA MET A 1 1.59 3.11 -20.86
C MET A 1 2.01 2.55 -22.20
N ASN A 2 3.23 2.03 -22.33
CA ASN A 2 3.68 1.35 -23.56
C ASN A 2 3.30 -0.15 -23.55
N ILE A 3 3.54 -0.85 -24.66
CA ILE A 3 3.07 -2.24 -24.81
C ILE A 3 3.85 -3.23 -23.94
N GLU A 4 5.13 -2.99 -23.70
CA GLU A 4 5.96 -3.77 -22.77
C GLU A 4 5.50 -3.61 -21.31
N GLU A 5 5.18 -2.37 -20.89
CA GLU A 5 4.59 -2.07 -19.58
C GLU A 5 3.25 -2.80 -19.40
N LEU A 6 2.39 -2.80 -20.43
CA LEU A 6 1.11 -3.52 -20.39
C LEU A 6 1.31 -5.03 -20.23
N LYS A 7 2.28 -5.62 -20.96
CA LYS A 7 2.60 -7.05 -20.86
C LYS A 7 3.10 -7.42 -19.46
N GLN A 8 3.99 -6.61 -18.90
CA GLN A 8 4.48 -6.81 -17.53
C GLN A 8 3.33 -6.68 -16.52
N ALA A 9 2.47 -5.67 -16.67
CA ALA A 9 1.33 -5.46 -15.77
C ALA A 9 0.36 -6.65 -15.80
N ILE A 10 0.13 -7.29 -16.96
CA ILE A 10 -0.70 -8.49 -17.06
C ILE A 10 -0.07 -9.68 -16.30
N GLU A 11 1.24 -9.88 -16.42
CA GLU A 11 1.94 -10.95 -15.69
C GLU A 11 1.82 -10.74 -14.17
N GLU A 12 2.03 -9.52 -13.70
CA GLU A 12 1.90 -9.12 -12.30
C GLU A 12 0.44 -9.23 -11.79
N ALA A 13 -0.54 -8.84 -12.61
CA ALA A 13 -1.96 -9.00 -12.31
C ALA A 13 -2.35 -10.47 -12.12
N THR A 14 -1.86 -11.35 -12.99
CA THR A 14 -2.15 -12.80 -12.98
C THR A 14 -1.67 -13.47 -11.68
N ILE A 15 -0.60 -12.95 -11.07
CA ILE A 15 -0.09 -13.44 -9.78
C ILE A 15 -0.65 -12.68 -8.57
N GLY A 16 -1.58 -11.74 -8.81
CA GLY A 16 -2.31 -11.01 -7.77
C GLY A 16 -1.49 -9.94 -7.07
N LEU A 17 -0.55 -9.30 -7.78
CA LEU A 17 0.23 -8.17 -7.24
C LEU A 17 -0.52 -6.84 -7.26
N TYR A 18 -1.59 -6.73 -8.05
CA TYR A 18 -2.40 -5.51 -8.11
C TYR A 18 -3.66 -5.64 -7.27
N ASP A 19 -3.99 -4.57 -6.56
CA ASP A 19 -5.30 -4.41 -5.97
C ASP A 19 -6.35 -4.01 -7.03
N LYS A 20 -7.61 -3.89 -6.59
CA LYS A 20 -8.72 -3.57 -7.49
C LYS A 20 -8.56 -2.20 -8.16
N ASP A 21 -8.13 -1.20 -7.42
CA ASP A 21 -8.04 0.18 -7.89
C ASP A 21 -6.84 0.34 -8.83
N GLU A 22 -5.73 -0.35 -8.55
CA GLU A 22 -4.59 -0.45 -9.44
C GLU A 22 -4.95 -1.13 -10.77
N LEU A 23 -5.68 -2.26 -10.74
CA LEU A 23 -6.19 -2.91 -11.96
C LEU A 23 -7.10 -1.98 -12.77
N LEU A 24 -7.98 -1.21 -12.10
CA LEU A 24 -8.84 -0.23 -12.75
C LEU A 24 -8.02 0.88 -13.40
N ASN A 25 -6.99 1.39 -12.73
CA ASN A 25 -6.11 2.42 -13.27
C ASN A 25 -5.33 1.91 -14.49
N LEU A 26 -4.76 0.70 -14.43
CA LEU A 26 -4.09 0.06 -15.56
C LEU A 26 -5.02 -0.08 -16.78
N ILE A 27 -6.25 -0.53 -16.57
CA ILE A 27 -7.25 -0.65 -17.63
C ILE A 27 -7.56 0.73 -18.23
N GLN A 28 -7.71 1.77 -17.41
CA GLN A 28 -7.96 3.13 -17.90
C GLN A 28 -6.78 3.67 -18.71
N GLU A 29 -5.55 3.49 -18.23
CA GLU A 29 -4.35 3.92 -18.95
C GLU A 29 -4.19 3.20 -20.29
N ALA A 30 -4.39 1.88 -20.32
CA ALA A 30 -4.31 1.11 -21.56
C ALA A 30 -5.41 1.51 -22.54
N SER A 31 -6.63 1.76 -22.04
CA SER A 31 -7.78 2.16 -22.87
C SER A 31 -7.55 3.52 -23.52
N LYS A 32 -6.94 4.46 -22.77
CA LYS A 32 -6.58 5.78 -23.31
C LYS A 32 -5.51 5.68 -24.39
N GLU A 33 -4.53 4.82 -24.20
CA GLU A 33 -3.49 4.60 -25.23
C GLU A 33 -4.07 3.93 -26.48
N LEU A 34 -4.95 2.94 -26.30
CA LEU A 34 -5.69 2.34 -27.41
C LEU A 34 -6.47 3.39 -28.20
N GLU A 35 -7.22 4.29 -27.54
CA GLU A 35 -7.97 5.36 -28.21
C GLU A 35 -7.05 6.26 -29.07
N ASN A 36 -5.86 6.60 -28.56
CA ASN A 36 -4.87 7.39 -29.32
C ASN A 36 -4.37 6.63 -30.55
N LEU A 37 -4.05 5.34 -30.39
CA LEU A 37 -3.56 4.48 -31.47
C LEU A 37 -4.63 4.24 -32.54
N GLU A 38 -5.89 4.07 -32.14
CA GLU A 38 -7.01 3.95 -33.07
C GLU A 38 -7.22 5.23 -33.86
N ALA A 39 -7.14 6.39 -33.20
CA ALA A 39 -7.21 7.68 -33.89
C ALA A 39 -6.05 7.89 -34.88
N GLU A 40 -4.84 7.42 -34.56
CA GLU A 40 -3.70 7.45 -35.49
C GLU A 40 -3.93 6.48 -36.66
N ARG A 41 -4.35 5.24 -36.38
CA ARG A 41 -4.67 4.22 -37.39
C ARG A 41 -5.70 4.75 -38.37
N ASP A 42 -6.77 5.36 -37.89
CA ASP A 42 -7.87 5.87 -38.71
C ASP A 42 -7.42 7.05 -39.59
N LYS A 43 -6.53 7.92 -39.08
CA LYS A 43 -5.88 8.97 -39.90
C LYS A 43 -5.01 8.37 -41.00
N VAL A 44 -4.16 7.39 -40.67
CA VAL A 44 -3.28 6.73 -41.66
C VAL A 44 -4.11 6.01 -42.71
N LYS A 45 -5.20 5.35 -42.31
CA LYS A 45 -6.15 4.71 -43.20
C LYS A 45 -6.84 5.71 -44.14
N ALA A 46 -7.32 6.84 -43.63
CA ALA A 46 -7.93 7.88 -44.44
C ALA A 46 -6.94 8.48 -45.46
N SER A 47 -5.68 8.68 -45.05
CA SER A 47 -4.60 9.09 -45.98
C SER A 47 -4.34 8.05 -47.05
N LEU A 48 -4.34 6.77 -46.71
CA LEU A 48 -4.15 5.67 -47.66
C LEU A 48 -5.30 5.63 -48.68
N GLU A 49 -6.55 5.69 -48.22
CA GLU A 49 -7.74 5.68 -49.10
C GLU A 49 -7.74 6.88 -50.05
N SER A 50 -7.38 8.08 -49.55
CA SER A 50 -7.26 9.29 -50.38
C SER A 50 -6.15 9.18 -51.42
N MET A 51 -5.01 8.58 -51.04
CA MET A 51 -3.88 8.36 -51.95
C MET A 51 -4.24 7.35 -53.05
N GLU A 52 -4.89 6.24 -52.69
CA GLU A 52 -5.35 5.21 -53.64
C GLU A 52 -6.34 5.81 -54.65
N GLU A 53 -7.30 6.64 -54.20
CA GLU A 53 -8.22 7.35 -55.10
C GLU A 53 -7.49 8.30 -56.06
N GLN A 54 -6.51 9.06 -55.56
CA GLN A 54 -5.73 9.95 -56.42
C GLN A 54 -4.86 9.20 -57.43
N TYR A 55 -4.32 8.03 -57.08
CA TYR A 55 -3.59 7.18 -58.03
C TYR A 55 -4.50 6.63 -59.12
N GLU A 56 -5.70 6.19 -58.77
CA GLU A 56 -6.69 5.74 -59.77
C GLU A 56 -7.04 6.87 -60.76
N LEU A 57 -7.19 8.10 -60.27
CA LEU A 57 -7.45 9.27 -61.10
C LEU A 57 -6.24 9.69 -61.97
N ALA A 58 -5.01 9.44 -61.50
CA ALA A 58 -3.79 9.79 -62.22
C ALA A 58 -3.50 8.83 -63.40
N GLY A 59 -3.94 7.57 -63.33
CA GLY A 59 -3.70 6.57 -64.37
C GLY A 59 -2.20 6.39 -64.64
N ASP A 60 -1.76 6.62 -65.89
CA ASP A 60 -0.35 6.52 -66.30
C ASP A 60 0.43 7.86 -66.25
N ASP A 61 -0.15 8.92 -65.70
CA ASP A 61 0.51 10.24 -65.61
C ASP A 61 1.63 10.23 -64.56
N LYS A 62 2.85 9.97 -65.03
CA LYS A 62 4.06 9.92 -64.20
C LYS A 62 4.34 11.20 -63.40
N LYS A 63 3.91 12.36 -63.88
CA LYS A 63 4.12 13.62 -63.15
C LYS A 63 3.18 13.69 -61.95
N ARG A 64 1.92 13.34 -62.18
CA ARG A 64 0.87 13.33 -61.16
C ARG A 64 1.10 12.24 -60.10
N ILE A 65 1.56 11.06 -60.51
CA ILE A 65 1.98 9.97 -59.59
C ILE A 65 3.11 10.45 -58.65
N LYS A 66 4.07 11.22 -59.18
CA LYS A 66 5.16 11.77 -58.38
C LYS A 66 4.68 12.84 -57.39
N GLU A 67 3.78 13.72 -57.83
CA GLU A 67 3.17 14.74 -56.96
C GLU A 67 2.40 14.11 -55.80
N ILE A 68 1.65 13.03 -56.03
CA ILE A 68 0.95 12.26 -54.98
C ILE A 68 1.95 11.64 -53.99
N ALA A 69 3.04 11.04 -54.50
CA ALA A 69 4.06 10.46 -53.63
C ALA A 69 4.80 11.51 -52.78
N ASP A 70 5.01 12.72 -53.32
CA ASP A 70 5.62 13.83 -52.59
C ASP A 70 4.66 14.39 -51.51
N GLU A 71 3.33 14.29 -51.69
CA GLU A 71 2.31 14.77 -50.75
C GLU A 71 2.01 13.78 -49.61
N TYR A 72 1.81 12.51 -49.94
CA TYR A 72 1.39 11.48 -48.98
C TYR A 72 2.54 10.60 -48.48
N GLY A 73 3.65 10.53 -49.21
CA GLY A 73 4.73 9.55 -49.01
C GLY A 73 4.62 8.37 -49.98
N PHE A 74 5.29 7.25 -49.69
CA PHE A 74 5.16 6.04 -50.50
C PHE A 74 4.04 5.14 -49.98
N GLU A 75 3.21 4.64 -50.89
CA GLU A 75 2.06 3.77 -50.58
C GLU A 75 2.46 2.56 -49.73
N TYR A 76 3.63 1.97 -50.05
CA TYR A 76 4.19 0.86 -49.29
C TYR A 76 4.40 1.21 -47.82
N ASP A 77 4.99 2.37 -47.53
CA ASP A 77 5.30 2.80 -46.16
C ASP A 77 4.02 3.07 -45.36
N ILE A 78 3.01 3.69 -45.98
CA ILE A 78 1.70 3.93 -45.36
C ILE A 78 0.99 2.60 -45.06
N LYS A 79 1.02 1.65 -45.99
CA LYS A 79 0.43 0.31 -45.80
C LYS A 79 1.11 -0.45 -44.66
N VAL A 80 2.45 -0.40 -44.60
CA VAL A 80 3.23 -1.00 -43.51
C VAL A 80 2.84 -0.36 -42.18
N ARG A 81 2.82 0.98 -42.10
CA ARG A 81 2.46 1.70 -40.87
C ARG A 81 1.03 1.40 -40.40
N HIS A 82 0.08 1.37 -41.33
CA HIS A 82 -1.30 0.99 -41.01
C HIS A 82 -1.39 -0.45 -40.48
N GLY A 83 -0.63 -1.39 -41.07
CA GLY A 83 -0.54 -2.77 -40.61
C GLY A 83 0.06 -2.88 -39.20
N GLU A 84 1.14 -2.16 -38.92
CA GLU A 84 1.75 -2.08 -37.58
C GLU A 84 0.78 -1.54 -36.53
N LEU A 85 0.10 -0.42 -36.83
CA LEU A 85 -0.91 0.16 -35.94
C LEU A 85 -2.08 -0.80 -35.70
N MET A 86 -2.52 -1.53 -36.73
CA MET A 86 -3.57 -2.53 -36.59
C MET A 86 -3.17 -3.68 -35.65
N MET A 87 -1.94 -4.18 -35.79
CA MET A 87 -1.42 -5.20 -34.87
C MET A 87 -1.31 -4.66 -33.45
N LEU A 88 -0.79 -3.45 -33.28
CA LEU A 88 -0.61 -2.84 -31.96
C LEU A 88 -1.96 -2.58 -31.27
N CYS A 89 -2.95 -2.02 -31.98
CA CYS A 89 -4.31 -1.85 -31.43
C CYS A 89 -4.87 -3.18 -30.92
N LYS A 90 -4.69 -4.26 -31.70
CA LYS A 90 -5.14 -5.59 -31.31
C LYS A 90 -4.41 -6.11 -30.05
N GLU A 91 -3.11 -5.89 -29.92
CA GLU A 91 -2.37 -6.26 -28.71
C GLU A 91 -2.90 -5.53 -27.47
N TYR A 92 -3.22 -4.23 -27.59
CA TYR A 92 -3.85 -3.47 -26.50
C TYR A 92 -5.26 -3.97 -26.18
N GLU A 93 -6.10 -4.25 -27.18
CA GLU A 93 -7.44 -4.82 -26.97
C GLU A 93 -7.38 -6.15 -26.21
N ASP A 94 -6.47 -7.04 -26.60
CA ASP A 94 -6.31 -8.35 -25.98
C ASP A 94 -5.73 -8.22 -24.55
N GLY A 95 -4.81 -7.28 -24.34
CA GLY A 95 -4.28 -6.95 -23.02
C GLY A 95 -5.34 -6.38 -22.07
N ILE A 96 -6.16 -5.44 -22.54
CA ILE A 96 -7.29 -4.87 -21.78
C ILE A 96 -8.28 -5.96 -21.40
N LYS A 97 -8.64 -6.87 -22.32
CA LYS A 97 -9.52 -8.01 -22.01
C LYS A 97 -8.94 -8.90 -20.93
N SER A 98 -7.62 -9.12 -20.95
CA SER A 98 -6.92 -9.92 -19.95
C SER A 98 -6.99 -9.25 -18.57
N LEU A 99 -6.69 -7.96 -18.48
CA LEU A 99 -6.85 -7.19 -17.24
C LEU A 99 -8.30 -7.12 -16.75
N GLN A 100 -9.28 -6.98 -17.65
CA GLN A 100 -10.71 -7.02 -17.29
C GLN A 100 -11.15 -8.38 -16.77
N GLN A 101 -10.60 -9.46 -17.30
CA GLN A 101 -10.85 -10.81 -16.79
C GLN A 101 -10.28 -10.95 -15.37
N GLU A 102 -9.03 -10.55 -15.14
CA GLU A 102 -8.42 -10.55 -13.80
C GLU A 102 -9.22 -9.69 -12.82
N LEU A 103 -9.70 -8.51 -13.24
CA LEU A 103 -10.58 -7.67 -12.42
C LEU A 103 -11.94 -8.34 -12.12
N GLY A 104 -12.50 -9.10 -13.07
CA GLY A 104 -13.73 -9.85 -12.88
C GLY A 104 -13.57 -11.04 -11.92
N ASP A 105 -12.39 -11.66 -11.95
CA ASP A 105 -12.01 -12.76 -11.07
C ASP A 105 -11.43 -12.26 -9.74
N TYR A 106 -11.15 -10.96 -9.61
CA TYR A 106 -10.59 -10.35 -8.42
C TYR A 106 -11.49 -10.61 -7.19
N ARG A 107 -10.86 -11.13 -6.13
CA ARG A 107 -11.50 -11.35 -4.83
C ARG A 107 -10.66 -10.68 -3.75
N ASN A 108 -11.31 -9.84 -2.94
CA ASN A 108 -10.73 -9.30 -1.71
C ASN A 108 -10.31 -10.41 -0.73
N PHE A 109 -10.95 -11.58 -0.82
CA PHE A 109 -10.69 -12.71 0.06
C PHE A 109 -10.13 -13.91 -0.70
N ASN A 110 -8.86 -14.23 -0.46
CA ASN A 110 -8.23 -15.43 -0.99
C ASN A 110 -8.44 -16.62 -0.02
N LYS A 111 -9.48 -17.42 -0.29
CA LYS A 111 -9.81 -18.57 0.55
C LYS A 111 -8.70 -19.63 0.63
N ARG A 112 -7.88 -19.77 -0.43
CA ARG A 112 -6.77 -20.73 -0.43
C ARG A 112 -5.70 -20.28 0.56
N ARG A 113 -5.28 -19.01 0.48
CA ARG A 113 -4.34 -18.40 1.42
C ARG A 113 -4.83 -18.51 2.86
N CYS A 114 -6.10 -18.16 3.12
CA CYS A 114 -6.70 -18.29 4.44
C CYS A 114 -6.66 -19.73 4.98
N PHE A 115 -6.96 -20.71 4.14
CA PHE A 115 -6.92 -22.12 4.51
C PHE A 115 -5.50 -22.65 4.73
N GLU A 116 -4.54 -22.24 3.91
CA GLU A 116 -3.12 -22.56 4.09
C GLU A 116 -2.58 -21.99 5.39
N ASN A 117 -2.95 -20.76 5.72
CA ASN A 117 -2.67 -20.11 7.00
C ASN A 117 -3.26 -20.88 8.19
N ILE A 118 -4.53 -21.31 8.11
CA ILE A 118 -5.15 -22.15 9.14
C ILE A 118 -4.37 -23.46 9.30
N ARG A 119 -3.98 -24.12 8.20
CA ARG A 119 -3.16 -25.35 8.26
C ARG A 119 -1.79 -25.11 8.87
N PHE A 120 -1.16 -23.98 8.54
CA PHE A 120 0.13 -23.59 9.10
C PHE A 120 0.03 -23.43 10.62
N LEU A 121 -0.94 -22.64 11.08
CA LEU A 121 -1.15 -22.39 12.51
C LEU A 121 -1.58 -23.65 13.28
N LEU A 122 -2.33 -24.57 12.67
CA LEU A 122 -2.66 -25.87 13.27
C LEU A 122 -1.44 -26.77 13.47
N LYS A 123 -0.38 -26.62 12.66
CA LYS A 123 0.88 -27.35 12.87
C LYS A 123 1.66 -26.79 14.06
N GLU A 124 1.60 -25.48 14.28
CA GLU A 124 2.24 -24.83 15.43
C GLU A 124 1.44 -25.03 16.73
N LYS A 125 0.12 -24.94 16.65
CA LYS A 125 -0.83 -25.14 17.77
C LYS A 125 -1.39 -26.55 17.79
N THR A 126 -0.59 -27.48 18.32
CA THR A 126 -0.91 -28.91 18.38
C THR A 126 -2.13 -29.26 19.26
N ASP A 127 -2.59 -28.33 20.10
CA ASP A 127 -3.77 -28.44 20.97
C ASP A 127 -5.10 -28.20 20.24
N VAL A 128 -5.07 -27.50 19.11
CA VAL A 128 -6.26 -27.21 18.30
C VAL A 128 -6.32 -28.16 17.11
N LYS A 129 -7.45 -28.82 16.91
CA LYS A 129 -7.69 -29.69 15.76
C LYS A 129 -8.72 -29.08 14.81
N ILE A 130 -8.54 -29.29 13.50
CA ILE A 130 -9.48 -28.81 12.48
C ILE A 130 -10.92 -29.24 12.76
N GLY A 131 -11.14 -30.50 13.16
CA GLY A 131 -12.47 -31.00 13.48
C GLY A 131 -13.13 -30.32 14.70
N GLN A 132 -12.34 -29.75 15.62
CA GLN A 132 -12.88 -28.93 16.72
C GLN A 132 -13.34 -27.58 16.21
N ILE A 133 -12.55 -26.93 15.34
CA ILE A 133 -12.93 -25.67 14.67
C ILE A 133 -14.22 -25.88 13.88
N GLU A 134 -14.31 -26.95 13.08
CA GLU A 134 -15.49 -27.26 12.28
C GLU A 134 -16.74 -27.46 13.15
N LYS A 135 -16.58 -28.17 14.28
CA LYS A 135 -17.68 -28.40 15.23
C LYS A 135 -18.13 -27.10 15.90
N GLU A 136 -17.19 -26.29 16.38
CA GLU A 136 -17.49 -25.04 17.08
C GLU A 136 -18.13 -24.00 16.13
N ALA A 137 -17.68 -23.96 14.87
CA ALA A 137 -18.27 -23.14 13.82
C ALA A 137 -19.64 -23.63 13.32
N GLY A 138 -20.14 -24.77 13.84
CA GLY A 138 -21.41 -25.35 13.42
C GLY A 138 -21.42 -25.89 11.99
N VAL A 139 -20.25 -26.20 11.40
CA VAL A 139 -20.12 -26.77 10.06
C VAL A 139 -19.89 -28.28 10.11
N SER A 140 -20.13 -28.95 8.98
CA SER A 140 -19.98 -30.41 8.88
C SER A 140 -18.51 -30.83 8.90
N LEU A 141 -18.17 -31.94 9.56
CA LEU A 141 -16.78 -32.45 9.58
C LEU A 141 -16.21 -32.62 8.17
N GLY A 142 -14.95 -32.22 7.97
CA GLY A 142 -14.29 -32.15 6.66
C GLY A 142 -14.80 -31.02 5.75
N TYR A 143 -15.45 -30.00 6.31
CA TYR A 143 -15.92 -28.80 5.62
C TYR A 143 -14.78 -28.15 4.84
N MET A 144 -13.68 -27.83 5.53
CA MET A 144 -12.53 -27.17 4.93
C MET A 144 -11.96 -27.99 3.77
N SER A 145 -11.79 -29.30 3.95
CA SER A 145 -11.27 -30.19 2.90
C SER A 145 -12.20 -30.31 1.69
N ARG A 146 -13.52 -30.16 1.85
CA ARG A 146 -14.46 -30.09 0.73
C ARG A 146 -14.37 -28.73 0.01
N MET A 147 -14.12 -27.67 0.76
CA MET A 147 -13.99 -26.32 0.20
C MET A 147 -12.71 -26.12 -0.61
N GLU A 148 -11.63 -26.81 -0.25
CA GLU A 148 -10.35 -26.77 -0.96
C GLU A 148 -10.34 -27.58 -2.26
N LYS A 149 -11.40 -28.36 -2.56
CA LYS A 149 -11.42 -29.18 -3.77
C LYS A 149 -11.31 -28.31 -5.04
N PRO A 150 -10.52 -28.74 -6.05
CA PRO A 150 -10.43 -28.05 -7.33
C PRO A 150 -11.83 -27.87 -7.95
N GLY A 151 -12.12 -26.67 -8.44
CA GLY A 151 -13.42 -26.33 -9.04
C GLY A 151 -14.51 -25.92 -8.05
N ASN A 152 -14.27 -25.98 -6.74
CA ASN A 152 -15.21 -25.42 -5.77
C ASN A 152 -15.07 -23.90 -5.71
N SER A 153 -16.08 -23.16 -6.16
CA SER A 153 -16.13 -21.69 -6.10
C SER A 153 -16.76 -21.15 -4.81
N SER A 154 -17.36 -22.01 -3.97
CA SER A 154 -18.04 -21.59 -2.74
C SER A 154 -17.08 -20.92 -1.75
N GLU A 155 -17.53 -19.85 -1.10
CA GLU A 155 -16.78 -19.12 -0.09
C GLU A 155 -16.96 -19.72 1.31
N PRO A 156 -15.92 -19.71 2.16
CA PRO A 156 -16.08 -20.17 3.54
C PRO A 156 -17.05 -19.29 4.30
N SER A 157 -17.78 -19.90 5.25
CA SER A 157 -18.65 -19.12 6.11
C SER A 157 -17.81 -18.19 6.98
N ALA A 158 -18.27 -16.95 7.15
CA ALA A 158 -17.64 -16.01 8.06
C ALA A 158 -17.50 -16.60 9.47
N GLU A 159 -18.51 -17.36 9.93
CA GLU A 159 -18.48 -18.05 11.21
C GLU A 159 -17.30 -19.03 11.32
N PHE A 160 -17.00 -19.78 10.27
CA PHE A 160 -15.86 -20.70 10.26
C PHE A 160 -14.52 -19.94 10.39
N ILE A 161 -14.35 -18.86 9.63
CA ILE A 161 -13.11 -18.07 9.63
C ILE A 161 -12.92 -17.38 10.99
N VAL A 162 -13.97 -16.76 11.53
CA VAL A 162 -13.95 -16.10 12.85
C VAL A 162 -13.67 -17.11 13.96
N THR A 163 -14.31 -18.28 13.92
CA THR A 163 -14.05 -19.35 14.88
C THR A 163 -12.61 -19.83 14.79
N ALA A 164 -12.09 -20.06 13.58
CA ALA A 164 -10.70 -20.43 13.36
C ALA A 164 -9.74 -19.38 13.94
N ALA A 165 -9.95 -18.10 13.64
CA ALA A 165 -9.16 -16.98 14.17
C ALA A 165 -9.13 -16.98 15.70
N LYS A 166 -10.29 -17.08 16.34
CA LYS A 166 -10.42 -17.11 17.81
C LYS A 166 -9.69 -18.31 18.42
N MET A 167 -9.92 -19.51 17.89
CA MET A 167 -9.31 -20.74 18.42
C MET A 167 -7.80 -20.77 18.18
N LEU A 168 -7.35 -20.26 17.03
CA LEU A 168 -5.93 -20.14 16.70
C LEU A 168 -5.29 -18.89 17.33
N GLY A 169 -6.04 -18.06 18.05
CA GLY A 169 -5.54 -16.90 18.79
C GLY A 169 -4.86 -15.83 17.94
N VAL A 170 -5.37 -15.61 16.72
CA VAL A 170 -4.87 -14.62 15.74
C VAL A 170 -6.03 -13.73 15.28
N SER A 171 -5.73 -12.56 14.70
CA SER A 171 -6.74 -11.72 14.05
C SER A 171 -7.23 -12.32 12.72
N LEU A 172 -8.35 -11.79 12.25
CA LEU A 172 -8.86 -12.06 10.91
C LEU A 172 -7.92 -11.50 9.84
N ASP A 173 -7.31 -10.35 10.10
CA ASP A 173 -6.42 -9.66 9.17
C ASP A 173 -5.18 -10.52 8.89
N LEU A 174 -4.55 -11.05 9.94
CA LEU A 174 -3.41 -11.95 9.80
C LEU A 174 -3.79 -13.21 8.99
N LEU A 175 -4.96 -13.80 9.27
CA LEU A 175 -5.44 -14.98 8.55
C LEU A 175 -5.77 -14.73 7.07
N ALA A 176 -6.33 -13.57 6.75
CA ALA A 176 -6.88 -13.29 5.42
C ALA A 176 -5.88 -12.62 4.48
N LEU A 177 -5.04 -11.72 5.01
CA LEU A 177 -4.23 -10.81 4.18
C LEU A 177 -2.82 -11.34 3.95
N THR A 178 -2.29 -12.14 4.88
CA THR A 178 -0.88 -12.55 4.82
C THR A 178 -0.67 -13.96 4.28
N ASP A 179 0.50 -14.28 3.74
CA ASP A 179 0.92 -15.65 3.47
C ASP A 179 1.99 -16.09 4.48
N MET A 180 1.55 -16.80 5.52
CA MET A 180 2.45 -17.27 6.59
C MET A 180 3.39 -18.40 6.15
N ALA A 181 3.10 -19.06 5.02
CA ALA A 181 3.93 -20.17 4.55
C ALA A 181 5.25 -19.65 3.96
N VAL A 182 5.22 -18.50 3.31
CA VAL A 182 6.41 -17.87 2.69
C VAL A 182 7.17 -16.93 3.62
N MET A 183 6.53 -16.46 4.70
CA MET A 183 7.19 -15.58 5.67
C MET A 183 8.42 -16.24 6.33
N ASN A 184 9.51 -15.49 6.37
CA ASN A 184 10.69 -15.86 7.13
C ASN A 184 10.47 -15.70 8.67
N PRO A 185 11.36 -16.23 9.53
CA PRO A 185 11.19 -16.15 10.98
C PRO A 185 11.07 -14.72 11.53
N THR A 186 11.80 -13.76 10.94
CA THR A 186 11.77 -12.36 11.35
C THR A 186 10.43 -11.72 10.98
N GLU A 187 9.90 -11.98 9.79
CA GLU A 187 8.59 -11.49 9.37
C GLU A 187 7.48 -12.04 10.27
N LYS A 188 7.53 -13.33 10.62
CA LYS A 188 6.58 -13.94 11.57
C LYS A 188 6.62 -13.27 12.94
N TYR A 189 7.82 -12.94 13.41
CA TYR A 189 8.00 -12.22 14.66
C TYR A 189 7.39 -10.81 14.60
N LEU A 190 7.63 -10.06 13.52
CA LEU A 190 7.06 -8.72 13.33
C LEU A 190 5.54 -8.75 13.15
N ALA A 191 4.98 -9.71 12.42
CA ALA A 191 3.54 -9.92 12.31
C ALA A 191 2.91 -10.15 13.70
N THR A 192 3.53 -11.00 14.52
CA THR A 192 3.10 -11.27 15.89
C THR A 192 3.17 -10.03 16.78
N LEU A 193 4.22 -9.22 16.61
CA LEU A 193 4.35 -7.94 17.31
C LEU A 193 3.20 -6.98 16.94
N MET A 194 2.93 -6.80 15.64
CA MET A 194 1.87 -5.91 15.16
C MET A 194 0.47 -6.35 15.62
N GLU A 195 0.19 -7.66 15.58
CA GLU A 195 -1.04 -8.24 16.15
C GLU A 195 -1.23 -7.87 17.62
N LYS A 196 -0.16 -8.01 18.41
CA LYS A 196 -0.19 -7.65 19.82
C LYS A 196 -0.39 -6.15 20.02
N LEU A 197 0.30 -5.32 19.23
CA LEU A 197 0.16 -3.86 19.28
C LEU A 197 -1.28 -3.43 18.94
N ASN A 198 -1.88 -4.00 17.90
CA ASN A 198 -3.28 -3.75 17.53
C ASN A 198 -4.23 -4.12 18.67
N LYS A 199 -4.11 -5.34 19.19
CA LYS A 199 -4.96 -5.84 20.29
C LYS A 199 -4.86 -4.95 21.53
N ASP A 200 -3.64 -4.60 21.94
CA ASP A 200 -3.43 -3.79 23.14
C ASP A 200 -3.80 -2.31 22.91
N THR A 201 -3.70 -1.80 21.67
CA THR A 201 -4.19 -0.45 21.30
C THR A 201 -5.72 -0.38 21.36
N ILE A 202 -6.42 -1.36 20.78
CA ILE A 202 -7.90 -1.43 20.81
C ILE A 202 -8.41 -1.59 22.25
N ALA A 203 -7.69 -2.33 23.09
CA ALA A 203 -8.00 -2.50 24.50
C ALA A 203 -7.58 -1.28 25.37
N ASP A 204 -7.12 -0.19 24.76
CA ASP A 204 -6.62 1.03 25.41
C ASP A 204 -5.56 0.77 26.50
N LYS A 205 -4.69 -0.20 26.25
CA LYS A 205 -3.57 -0.55 27.14
C LYS A 205 -2.28 0.17 26.78
N LEU A 206 -2.20 0.77 25.58
CA LEU A 206 -1.02 1.43 25.05
C LEU A 206 -1.22 2.95 25.00
N GLU A 207 -0.26 3.66 25.61
CA GLU A 207 -0.17 5.12 25.58
C GLU A 207 0.71 5.54 24.41
N TRP A 208 0.09 5.73 23.25
CA TRP A 208 0.73 6.29 22.07
C TRP A 208 0.85 7.80 22.21
N HIS A 209 2.04 8.33 21.94
CA HIS A 209 2.28 9.76 21.79
C HIS A 209 2.22 10.12 20.31
N ARG A 210 1.52 11.20 19.99
CA ARG A 210 1.44 11.73 18.63
C ARG A 210 2.50 12.79 18.43
N ASP A 211 3.25 12.66 17.35
CA ASP A 211 4.20 13.65 16.84
C ASP A 211 3.67 14.24 15.52
N SER A 212 3.47 15.55 15.48
CA SER A 212 2.92 16.22 14.30
C SER A 212 3.98 16.39 13.20
N ALA A 213 3.60 16.23 11.94
CA ALA A 213 4.44 16.53 10.79
C ALA A 213 5.12 17.90 10.87
N ASP A 214 4.38 18.96 11.24
CA ASP A 214 4.92 20.32 11.32
C ASP A 214 6.08 20.43 12.32
N SER A 215 5.90 19.90 13.54
CA SER A 215 6.97 19.87 14.56
C SER A 215 8.18 19.05 14.13
N LEU A 216 7.98 17.94 13.41
CA LEU A 216 9.08 17.08 12.97
C LEU A 216 9.85 17.68 11.78
N ASN A 217 9.13 18.28 10.83
CA ASN A 217 9.73 18.90 9.63
C ASN A 217 10.43 20.24 9.94
N ARG A 218 10.07 20.93 11.04
CA ARG A 218 10.68 22.19 11.48
C ARG A 218 11.63 22.01 12.67
N MET A 219 12.14 20.80 12.86
CA MET A 219 13.10 20.55 13.93
C MET A 219 14.34 21.43 13.74
N GLU A 220 14.85 21.95 14.85
CA GLU A 220 16.11 22.67 14.92
C GLU A 220 17.08 21.93 15.85
N THR A 221 18.36 22.24 15.75
CA THR A 221 19.35 21.75 16.70
C THR A 221 19.24 22.48 18.03
N ASP A 222 19.66 21.81 19.11
CA ASP A 222 19.83 22.47 20.40
C ASP A 222 20.98 23.50 20.37
N MET A 223 21.19 24.19 21.49
CA MET A 223 22.26 25.20 21.63
C MET A 223 23.68 24.66 21.37
N ASN A 224 23.86 23.33 21.42
CA ASN A 224 25.13 22.65 21.20
C ASN A 224 25.23 22.01 19.81
N GLY A 225 24.21 22.20 18.95
CA GLY A 225 24.16 21.60 17.61
C GLY A 225 23.66 20.16 17.58
N ASN A 226 23.12 19.62 18.69
CA ASN A 226 22.60 18.25 18.72
C ASN A 226 21.14 18.19 18.27
N ILE A 227 20.78 17.08 17.64
CA ILE A 227 19.41 16.79 17.22
C ILE A 227 18.76 15.94 18.30
N GLU A 228 17.58 16.35 18.78
CA GLU A 228 16.89 15.66 19.88
C GLU A 228 16.31 14.31 19.45
N HIS A 229 15.78 14.22 18.21
CA HIS A 229 15.08 13.03 17.75
C HIS A 229 16.03 11.96 17.20
N PRO A 230 15.98 10.71 17.70
CA PRO A 230 16.99 9.66 17.38
C PRO A 230 16.90 9.10 15.95
N LEU A 231 15.84 9.43 15.22
CA LEU A 231 15.66 9.06 13.82
C LEU A 231 16.14 10.15 12.85
N PHE A 232 16.42 11.37 13.32
CA PHE A 232 16.73 12.50 12.43
C PHE A 232 18.23 12.80 12.46
N SER A 233 18.75 13.21 11.30
CA SER A 233 20.14 13.64 11.12
C SER A 233 20.21 14.91 10.28
N MET A 234 21.30 15.66 10.43
CA MET A 234 21.59 16.81 9.58
C MET A 234 22.24 16.30 8.30
N GLU A 235 21.57 16.46 7.17
CA GLU A 235 22.05 15.96 5.88
C GLU A 235 22.21 17.10 4.88
N THR A 236 23.16 16.93 3.95
CA THR A 236 23.34 17.79 2.78
C THR A 236 23.10 16.97 1.53
N PHE A 237 22.13 17.37 0.71
CA PHE A 237 21.73 16.63 -0.49
C PHE A 237 21.18 17.56 -1.56
N TYR A 238 21.01 17.04 -2.78
CA TYR A 238 20.44 17.78 -3.90
C TYR A 238 18.93 17.55 -3.99
N GLU A 239 18.14 18.60 -3.96
CA GLU A 239 16.69 18.55 -4.06
C GLU A 239 16.23 19.07 -5.42
N GLU A 240 15.33 18.35 -6.08
CA GLU A 240 14.73 18.79 -7.34
C GLU A 240 13.89 20.05 -7.11
N THR A 241 14.05 21.06 -7.97
CA THR A 241 13.26 22.30 -7.91
C THR A 241 12.58 22.54 -9.25
N GLU A 242 11.82 23.63 -9.37
CA GLU A 242 11.26 24.07 -10.66
C GLU A 242 12.33 24.52 -11.67
N MET A 243 13.59 24.59 -11.25
CA MET A 243 14.73 24.99 -12.09
C MET A 243 15.31 23.79 -12.85
N GLU A 244 16.10 24.08 -13.88
CA GLU A 244 16.74 23.05 -14.72
C GLU A 244 17.77 22.20 -13.96
N TYR A 245 18.29 22.69 -12.83
CA TYR A 245 19.29 22.01 -12.02
C TYR A 245 18.81 21.87 -10.56
N PRO A 246 19.00 20.69 -9.93
CA PRO A 246 18.74 20.49 -8.50
C PRO A 246 19.56 21.46 -7.63
N GLU A 247 19.00 21.87 -6.50
CA GLU A 247 19.65 22.76 -5.53
C GLU A 247 20.22 21.97 -4.36
N GLU A 248 21.42 22.33 -3.90
CA GLU A 248 22.01 21.74 -2.69
C GLU A 248 21.35 22.35 -1.45
N VAL A 249 20.76 21.50 -0.61
CA VAL A 249 20.09 21.88 0.63
C VAL A 249 20.74 21.17 1.82
N THR A 250 20.84 21.87 2.94
CA THR A 250 21.31 21.31 4.21
C THR A 250 20.25 21.51 5.29
N ARG A 251 19.66 20.44 5.80
CA ARG A 251 18.59 20.50 6.81
C ARG A 251 18.52 19.22 7.65
N ILE A 252 17.84 19.31 8.78
CA ILE A 252 17.51 18.14 9.60
C ILE A 252 16.41 17.35 8.88
N VAL A 253 16.68 16.08 8.58
CA VAL A 253 15.76 15.19 7.90
C VAL A 253 15.66 13.86 8.63
N PHE A 254 14.52 13.19 8.48
CA PHE A 254 14.40 11.80 8.84
C PHE A 254 14.97 10.95 7.70
N THR A 255 16.10 10.28 7.94
CA THR A 255 16.73 9.41 6.94
C THR A 255 15.98 8.07 6.90
N SER A 256 14.92 8.02 6.09
CA SER A 256 14.05 6.84 6.00
C SER A 256 14.70 5.70 5.24
N HIS A 257 14.14 4.49 5.38
CA HIS A 257 14.62 3.34 4.62
C HIS A 257 14.20 3.42 3.15
N THR A 258 13.02 3.99 2.90
CA THR A 258 12.40 4.06 1.57
C THR A 258 12.96 5.21 0.73
N PHE A 259 13.16 6.39 1.31
CA PHE A 259 13.48 7.61 0.59
C PHE A 259 14.81 8.26 1.02
N ASP A 260 15.54 7.66 1.96
CA ASP A 260 16.83 8.16 2.46
C ASP A 260 16.69 9.63 2.94
N CYS A 261 17.67 10.49 2.68
CA CYS A 261 17.62 11.92 2.99
C CYS A 261 16.54 12.72 2.21
N HIS A 262 15.96 12.16 1.14
CA HIS A 262 14.88 12.78 0.35
C HIS A 262 13.48 12.56 0.97
N THR A 263 13.42 12.49 2.30
CA THR A 263 12.20 12.21 3.05
C THR A 263 11.55 13.51 3.55
N TYR A 264 10.22 13.53 3.49
CA TYR A 264 9.39 14.53 4.14
C TYR A 264 8.38 13.84 5.07
N ILE A 265 8.10 14.43 6.23
CA ILE A 265 7.06 13.89 7.11
C ILE A 265 5.69 14.32 6.56
N ASN A 266 4.91 13.35 6.10
CA ASN A 266 3.65 13.57 5.41
C ASN A 266 2.48 13.69 6.39
N GLY A 267 2.41 12.78 7.36
CA GLY A 267 1.25 12.60 8.23
C GLY A 267 1.52 12.74 9.72
N GLU A 268 0.57 12.26 10.53
CA GLU A 268 0.76 12.12 11.96
C GLU A 268 1.68 10.92 12.23
N CYS A 269 2.79 11.14 12.92
CA CYS A 269 3.66 10.10 13.40
C CYS A 269 3.29 9.72 14.83
N PHE A 270 3.63 8.50 15.24
CA PHE A 270 3.33 8.02 16.59
C PHE A 270 4.56 7.38 17.21
N ARG A 271 4.72 7.56 18.52
CA ARG A 271 5.73 6.84 19.29
C ARG A 271 5.14 6.16 20.52
N LEU A 272 5.71 5.02 20.86
CA LEU A 272 5.33 4.21 22.01
C LEU A 272 6.56 3.85 22.82
N ASN A 273 6.54 4.21 24.10
CA ASN A 273 7.59 3.80 25.04
C ASN A 273 7.41 2.32 25.37
N MET A 274 8.44 1.53 25.10
CA MET A 274 8.50 0.11 25.40
C MET A 274 9.35 -0.15 26.65
N LYS A 275 9.42 -1.42 27.07
CA LYS A 275 10.32 -1.82 28.17
C LYS A 275 11.78 -1.63 27.75
N GLY A 276 12.63 -1.29 28.73
CA GLY A 276 14.08 -1.13 28.51
C GLY A 276 14.46 0.19 27.85
N ASP A 277 13.65 1.24 28.05
CA ASP A 277 13.81 2.58 27.48
C ASP A 277 13.85 2.63 25.94
N SER A 278 13.47 1.53 25.29
CA SER A 278 13.26 1.48 23.85
C SER A 278 12.01 2.25 23.47
N THR A 279 12.05 2.94 22.33
CA THR A 279 10.90 3.65 21.77
C THR A 279 10.60 3.09 20.39
N LEU A 280 9.37 2.67 20.17
CA LEU A 280 8.85 2.26 18.87
C LEU A 280 8.24 3.48 18.18
N TYR A 281 8.52 3.67 16.90
CA TYR A 281 8.05 4.78 16.07
C TYR A 281 7.27 4.25 14.87
N LEU A 282 6.17 4.93 14.57
CA LEU A 282 5.37 4.80 13.37
C LEU A 282 5.49 6.11 12.59
N MET A 283 6.18 6.08 11.46
CA MET A 283 6.50 7.25 10.64
C MET A 283 5.67 7.24 9.36
N ASP A 284 4.83 8.27 9.17
CA ASP A 284 4.05 8.50 7.94
C ASP A 284 4.79 9.54 7.09
N ILE A 285 5.35 9.10 5.97
CA ILE A 285 6.35 9.83 5.21
C ILE A 285 6.01 9.91 3.72
N SER A 286 6.64 10.86 3.05
CA SER A 286 6.64 10.97 1.60
C SER A 286 8.02 11.33 1.05
N LYS A 287 8.19 11.24 -0.27
CA LYS A 287 9.26 11.92 -0.98
C LYS A 287 9.15 13.43 -0.74
N SER A 288 10.29 14.10 -0.58
CA SER A 288 10.32 15.55 -0.43
C SER A 288 9.81 16.29 -1.66
N VAL A 289 10.08 15.75 -2.84
CA VAL A 289 9.61 16.29 -4.13
C VAL A 289 8.96 15.16 -4.93
N HIS A 290 7.71 15.35 -5.34
CA HIS A 290 6.96 14.39 -6.14
C HIS A 290 5.79 15.05 -6.88
N ARG A 291 5.26 14.37 -7.89
CA ARG A 291 4.09 14.84 -8.67
C ARG A 291 2.81 14.68 -7.86
N VAL A 292 1.81 15.55 -8.10
CA VAL A 292 0.53 15.63 -7.36
C VAL A 292 -0.27 14.31 -7.29
N ASN A 293 0.05 13.31 -8.12
CA ASN A 293 -0.57 11.98 -8.08
C ASN A 293 0.46 10.85 -8.20
N ASP A 294 1.65 11.00 -7.62
CA ASP A 294 2.62 9.89 -7.55
C ASP A 294 2.21 8.91 -6.43
N PRO A 295 1.62 7.74 -6.72
CA PRO A 295 1.27 6.76 -5.69
C PRO A 295 2.54 6.24 -4.98
N ASN A 296 3.68 6.30 -5.66
CA ASN A 296 4.97 5.87 -5.17
C ASN A 296 5.67 6.96 -4.36
N ALA A 297 4.99 8.06 -4.02
CA ALA A 297 5.55 9.11 -3.20
C ALA A 297 5.37 8.89 -1.70
N TYR A 298 4.52 7.97 -1.26
CA TYR A 298 4.16 7.82 0.16
C TYR A 298 4.63 6.48 0.73
N ALA A 299 5.02 6.48 2.00
CA ALA A 299 5.39 5.27 2.73
C ALA A 299 5.02 5.39 4.21
N LYS A 300 4.86 4.24 4.85
CA LYS A 300 4.71 4.10 6.29
C LYS A 300 5.79 3.16 6.79
N GLU A 301 6.57 3.61 7.75
CA GLU A 301 7.70 2.85 8.29
C GLU A 301 7.58 2.64 9.80
N ILE A 302 8.01 1.47 10.25
CA ILE A 302 8.11 1.12 11.66
C ILE A 302 9.59 1.06 12.05
N TRP A 303 9.94 1.84 13.07
CA TRP A 303 11.31 1.93 13.59
C TRP A 303 11.35 1.66 15.08
N ILE A 304 12.49 1.20 15.57
CA ILE A 304 12.76 1.12 17.00
C ILE A 304 14.09 1.81 17.31
N ASN A 305 14.10 2.65 18.34
CA ASN A 305 15.32 3.16 18.93
C ASN A 305 15.51 2.54 20.30
N THR A 306 16.69 2.01 20.58
CA THR A 306 17.07 1.54 21.91
C THR A 306 18.34 2.26 22.35
N PRO A 307 18.29 3.03 23.46
CA PRO A 307 19.47 3.72 23.97
C PRO A 307 20.69 2.79 24.12
N GLY A 308 21.83 3.19 23.55
CA GLY A 308 23.08 2.41 23.58
C GLY A 308 23.19 1.30 22.53
N VAL A 309 22.09 0.90 21.88
CA VAL A 309 22.10 -0.02 20.71
C VAL A 309 22.00 0.78 19.42
N GLY A 310 21.14 1.80 19.41
CA GLY A 310 20.87 2.65 18.26
C GLY A 310 19.47 2.45 17.68
N THR A 311 19.31 3.01 16.48
CA THR A 311 18.08 3.03 15.71
C THR A 311 18.07 1.91 14.68
N GLN A 312 16.94 1.20 14.54
CA GLN A 312 16.77 0.11 13.59
C GLN A 312 15.42 0.21 12.86
N PHE A 313 15.47 0.08 11.54
CA PHE A 313 14.30 -0.13 10.69
C PHE A 313 13.75 -1.54 10.89
N LEU A 314 12.43 -1.66 11.05
CA LEU A 314 11.78 -2.95 11.21
C LEU A 314 11.10 -3.40 9.92
N THR A 315 10.21 -2.57 9.36
CA THR A 315 9.44 -2.89 8.14
C THR A 315 8.71 -1.64 7.61
N SER A 316 8.22 -1.73 6.37
CA SER A 316 7.42 -0.70 5.71
C SER A 316 6.16 -1.28 5.04
N ASN A 317 5.26 -0.40 4.63
CA ASN A 317 4.14 -0.74 3.75
C ASN A 317 4.52 -0.82 2.25
N ARG A 318 5.76 -0.51 1.88
CA ARG A 318 6.19 -0.44 0.47
C ARG A 318 6.93 -1.66 -0.02
N ASP A 319 7.58 -2.37 0.89
CA ASP A 319 8.21 -3.63 0.54
C ASP A 319 7.11 -4.61 0.09
N VAL A 320 7.38 -5.46 -0.91
CA VAL A 320 6.51 -6.59 -1.32
C VAL A 320 6.42 -7.67 -0.22
N SER A 321 6.70 -7.28 1.03
CA SER A 321 6.61 -8.12 2.20
C SER A 321 5.16 -8.41 2.52
N GLN A 322 4.93 -9.61 3.04
CA GLN A 322 3.64 -10.05 3.58
C GLN A 322 3.16 -9.20 4.78
N LEU A 323 3.97 -8.24 5.22
CA LEU A 323 3.70 -7.34 6.34
C LEU A 323 3.03 -6.03 5.92
N SER A 324 3.04 -5.65 4.64
CA SER A 324 2.60 -4.32 4.19
C SER A 324 1.19 -3.95 4.69
N GLU A 325 0.21 -4.82 4.46
CA GLU A 325 -1.17 -4.64 4.93
C GLU A 325 -1.27 -4.58 6.47
N LEU A 326 -0.43 -5.34 7.19
CA LEU A 326 -0.42 -5.29 8.66
C LEU A 326 0.11 -3.95 9.18
N VAL A 327 1.07 -3.35 8.47
CA VAL A 327 1.59 -2.00 8.78
C VAL A 327 0.47 -0.99 8.60
N GLU A 328 -0.25 -1.03 7.48
CA GLU A 328 -1.40 -0.15 7.21
C GLU A 328 -2.46 -0.24 8.31
N ILE A 329 -2.87 -1.46 8.67
CA ILE A 329 -3.85 -1.71 9.71
C ILE A 329 -3.38 -1.19 11.07
N LEU A 330 -2.10 -1.35 11.39
CA LEU A 330 -1.54 -0.83 12.64
C LEU A 330 -1.61 0.70 12.69
N PHE A 331 -1.16 1.38 11.64
CA PHE A 331 -1.23 2.84 11.55
C PHE A 331 -2.68 3.33 11.69
N ASP A 332 -3.62 2.72 10.99
CA ASP A 332 -5.02 3.09 11.07
C ASP A 332 -5.62 2.84 12.45
N THR A 333 -5.25 1.73 13.10
CA THR A 333 -5.69 1.39 14.45
C THR A 333 -5.17 2.40 15.47
N VAL A 334 -3.90 2.78 15.38
CA VAL A 334 -3.29 3.80 16.26
C VAL A 334 -3.89 5.18 16.01
N LYS A 335 -4.04 5.57 14.74
CA LYS A 335 -4.64 6.85 14.33
C LYS A 335 -6.11 6.98 14.75
N ARG A 336 -6.88 5.90 14.69
CA ARG A 336 -8.26 5.87 15.23
C ARG A 336 -8.24 5.93 16.75
N GLY A 337 -7.39 5.14 17.40
CA GLY A 337 -7.24 5.09 18.85
C GLY A 337 -6.79 6.42 19.48
N SER A 338 -5.96 7.21 18.77
CA SER A 338 -5.45 8.50 19.24
C SER A 338 -6.48 9.63 19.19
N LYS A 339 -7.56 9.48 18.42
CA LYS A 339 -8.68 10.45 18.38
C LYS A 339 -9.54 10.42 19.63
N HIS A 340 -9.49 9.35 20.41
CA HIS A 340 -10.23 9.25 21.66
C HIS A 340 -9.45 9.94 22.80
N PRO A 341 -10.13 10.70 23.70
CA PRO A 341 -9.48 11.29 24.85
C PRO A 341 -8.80 10.22 25.70
N LYS A 342 -7.53 10.43 26.03
CA LYS A 342 -6.76 9.54 26.91
C LYS A 342 -6.39 10.26 28.19
N ILE A 343 -6.62 9.60 29.31
CA ILE A 343 -6.26 10.11 30.64
C ILE A 343 -5.13 9.23 31.17
N LYS A 344 -3.98 9.85 31.43
CA LYS A 344 -2.84 9.14 32.03
C LYS A 344 -3.25 8.56 33.38
N LYS A 345 -2.78 7.36 33.73
CA LYS A 345 -3.20 6.66 34.96
C LYS A 345 -3.04 7.50 36.24
N ASN A 346 -1.97 8.28 36.32
CA ASN A 346 -1.73 9.20 37.44
C ASN A 346 -2.75 10.35 37.49
N ILE A 347 -3.14 10.90 36.34
CA ILE A 347 -4.21 11.90 36.26
C ILE A 347 -5.54 11.24 36.60
N LYS A 348 -5.78 10.03 36.09
CA LYS A 348 -6.98 9.27 36.38
C LYS A 348 -7.14 9.05 37.88
N SER A 349 -6.09 8.65 38.61
CA SER A 349 -6.19 8.51 40.07
C SER A 349 -6.51 9.83 40.80
N VAL A 350 -6.09 10.97 40.25
CA VAL A 350 -6.44 12.29 40.81
C VAL A 350 -7.90 12.64 40.51
N LEU A 351 -8.37 12.35 39.29
CA LEU A 351 -9.77 12.55 38.90
C LEU A 351 -10.70 11.59 39.66
N ASP A 352 -10.32 10.32 39.78
CA ASP A 352 -11.05 9.31 40.55
C ASP A 352 -11.15 9.77 42.02
N ALA A 353 -10.07 10.29 42.62
CA ALA A 353 -10.13 10.86 43.97
C ALA A 353 -11.11 12.04 44.07
N PHE A 354 -11.17 12.92 43.07
CA PHE A 354 -12.14 14.02 43.05
C PHE A 354 -13.59 13.53 42.85
N ILE A 355 -13.81 12.53 42.00
CA ILE A 355 -15.13 11.96 41.73
C ILE A 355 -15.65 11.15 42.92
N ASP A 356 -14.77 10.41 43.60
CA ASP A 356 -15.11 9.57 44.75
C ASP A 356 -15.27 10.42 46.03
N HIS A 357 -14.67 11.61 46.08
CA HIS A 357 -14.92 12.61 47.11
C HIS A 357 -16.05 13.56 46.70
N ASP A 358 -17.30 13.10 46.85
CA ASP A 358 -18.51 13.94 46.88
C ASP A 358 -18.62 14.77 48.19
N ASP A 359 -17.51 15.02 48.89
CA ASP A 359 -17.45 15.87 50.07
C ASP A 359 -17.14 17.33 49.67
N LEU A 360 -18.00 17.88 48.81
CA LEU A 360 -18.48 19.26 49.01
C LEU A 360 -19.71 19.21 49.91
N GLY A 361 -19.60 18.46 51.02
CA GLY A 361 -20.46 18.68 52.17
C GLY A 361 -20.25 20.12 52.60
N GLU A 362 -21.37 20.84 52.76
CA GLU A 362 -21.45 22.20 53.28
C GLU A 362 -20.52 22.37 54.51
N ASP A 363 -19.32 22.88 54.30
CA ASP A 363 -18.52 23.45 55.37
C ASP A 363 -18.04 24.82 54.91
N ASP A 364 -18.84 25.82 55.31
CA ASP A 364 -18.44 27.20 55.47
C ASP A 364 -17.11 27.24 56.23
N ASN A 365 -15.96 27.25 55.54
CA ASN A 365 -14.70 27.90 55.90
C ASN A 365 -13.54 27.35 55.07
N LEU A 366 -13.35 27.89 53.87
CA LEU A 366 -12.04 27.92 53.23
C LEU A 366 -11.54 29.36 53.18
N PRO A 367 -10.48 29.73 53.92
CA PRO A 367 -9.82 31.01 53.73
C PRO A 367 -9.06 30.93 52.41
N PHE A 368 -9.52 31.71 51.43
CA PHE A 368 -8.76 31.98 50.21
C PHE A 368 -7.39 32.57 50.59
N TYR A 369 -6.32 31.93 50.12
CA TYR A 369 -4.99 32.53 49.97
C TYR A 369 -4.50 32.31 48.54
#